data_AF-A0A7V3F6P1-F1
#
_entry.id   AF-A0A7V3F6P1-F1
#
_cell.length_a   1.000
_cell.length_b   1.000
_cell.length_c   1.000
_cell.angle_alpha   90.00
_cell.angle_beta   90.00
_cell.angle_gamma   90.00
#
_symmetry.space_group_name_H-M   'P 1'
#
loop_
_entity.id
_entity.type
_entity.pdbx_description
1 polymer ?
#
loop_
_entity_poly.entity_id
_entity_poly.type
_entity_poly.pdbx_seq_one_letter_code
_entity_poly.pdbx_strand_id
1 'polypeptide(L)'
;MFRARHSQPQCNDGFTLIELMVVVAILGILAAVAIPNFMTYRDEAYLAASLAGGIRAALAAAAADNPENAYPTDAAITKPSDLNQYGANLQDQAFQNFTYKQLDEGGSYQVDIVTFGGKRACVKPEGIRKAVCQ
;
A
#
# COMPACT_ATOMS: atom_id res chain seq x y z
N MET A 1 -2.58 64.02 42.23
CA MET A 1 -3.52 62.97 41.78
C MET A 1 -2.70 61.88 41.08
N PHE A 2 -2.20 60.89 41.81
CA PHE A 2 -1.30 59.85 41.30
C PHE A 2 -2.00 58.49 41.46
N ARG A 3 -2.37 57.87 40.35
CA ARG A 3 -3.14 56.62 40.32
C ARG A 3 -2.15 55.45 40.32
N ALA A 4 -2.12 54.68 41.41
CA ALA A 4 -1.34 53.44 41.48
C ALA A 4 -1.91 52.41 40.49
N ARG A 5 -1.07 51.93 39.58
CA ARG A 5 -1.40 50.90 38.61
C ARG A 5 -1.10 49.54 39.25
N HIS A 6 -2.14 48.76 39.54
CA HIS A 6 -2.00 47.43 40.11
C HIS A 6 -1.55 46.47 39.00
N SER A 7 -0.25 46.16 38.98
CA SER A 7 0.35 45.12 38.14
C SER A 7 -0.04 43.76 38.70
N GLN A 8 -1.02 43.09 38.07
CA GLN A 8 -1.34 41.71 38.42
C GLN A 8 -0.20 40.78 37.96
N PRO A 9 0.41 39.99 38.85
CA PRO A 9 1.44 39.03 38.46
C PRO A 9 0.78 37.99 37.56
N GLN A 10 1.30 37.82 36.34
CA GLN A 10 0.90 36.71 35.48
C GLN A 10 1.38 35.43 36.18
N CYS A 11 0.44 34.53 36.50
CA CYS A 11 0.75 33.18 36.94
C CYS A 11 1.44 32.51 35.75
N ASN A 12 2.76 32.41 35.81
CA ASN A 12 3.52 31.62 34.86
C ASN A 12 3.26 30.15 35.21
N ASP A 13 2.17 29.59 34.68
CA ASP A 13 1.91 28.15 34.69
C ASP A 13 2.93 27.47 33.78
N GLY A 14 4.12 27.25 34.33
CA GLY A 14 5.22 26.55 33.68
C GLY A 14 5.00 25.06 33.68
N PHE A 15 5.21 24.43 32.52
CA PHE A 15 5.21 22.98 32.34
C PHE A 15 6.18 22.33 33.34
N THR A 16 5.70 21.37 34.13
CA THR A 16 6.56 20.76 35.15
C THR A 16 7.47 19.72 34.49
N LEU A 17 8.75 19.64 34.93
CA LEU A 17 9.68 18.63 34.41
C LEU A 17 9.21 17.20 34.67
N ILE A 18 8.45 17.00 35.76
CA ILE A 18 7.84 15.71 36.10
C ILE A 18 6.73 15.33 35.11
N GLU A 19 5.92 16.28 34.67
CA GLU A 19 4.88 16.06 33.67
C GLU A 19 5.49 15.63 32.33
N LEU A 20 6.60 16.26 31.94
CA LEU A 20 7.32 15.84 30.73
C LEU A 20 7.97 14.46 30.86
N MET A 21 8.53 14.12 32.03
CA MET A 21 9.11 12.81 32.29
C MET A 21 8.10 11.67 32.19
N VAL A 22 6.90 11.85 32.75
CA VAL A 22 5.84 10.82 32.68
C VAL A 22 5.34 10.64 31.25
N VAL A 23 5.23 11.74 30.47
CA VAL A 23 4.80 11.67 29.07
C VAL A 23 5.79 10.89 28.21
N VAL A 24 7.09 11.18 28.29
CA VAL A 24 8.09 10.44 27.48
C VAL A 24 8.20 8.98 27.91
N ALA A 25 7.95 8.66 29.19
CA ALA A 25 7.89 7.30 29.67
C ALA A 25 6.72 6.52 29.01
N ILE A 26 5.52 7.11 28.96
CA ILE A 26 4.36 6.47 28.31
C ILE A 26 4.57 6.35 26.79
N LEU A 27 5.08 7.40 26.14
CA LEU A 27 5.41 7.38 24.71
C LEU A 27 6.44 6.28 24.39
N GLY A 28 7.42 6.06 25.26
CA GLY A 28 8.39 4.97 25.11
C GLY A 28 7.74 3.59 25.10
N ILE A 29 6.78 3.33 26.00
CA ILE A 29 6.05 2.06 26.06
C ILE A 29 5.19 1.85 24.80
N LEU A 30 4.46 2.88 24.37
CA LEU A 30 3.64 2.81 23.15
C LEU A 30 4.50 2.59 21.90
N ALA A 31 5.63 3.29 21.79
CA ALA A 31 6.56 3.16 20.68
C ALA A 31 7.17 1.74 20.61
N ALA A 32 7.50 1.13 21.75
CA ALA A 32 8.06 -0.21 21.80
C ALA A 32 7.17 -1.27 21.13
N VAL A 33 5.84 -1.14 21.25
CA VAL A 33 4.88 -2.06 20.60
C VAL A 33 4.52 -1.61 19.17
N ALA A 34 4.42 -0.30 18.94
CA ALA A 34 3.99 0.24 17.66
C ALA A 34 5.03 0.09 16.55
N ILE A 35 6.32 0.31 16.84
CA ILE A 35 7.41 0.28 15.86
C ILE A 35 7.53 -1.08 15.14
N PRO A 36 7.63 -2.24 15.81
CA PRO A 36 7.78 -3.52 15.11
C PRO A 36 6.57 -3.83 14.21
N ASN A 37 5.36 -3.52 14.66
CA ASN A 37 4.14 -3.71 13.88
C ASN A 37 4.06 -2.77 12.67
N PHE A 38 4.57 -1.54 12.80
CA PHE A 38 4.58 -0.60 11.69
C PHE A 38 5.60 -0.99 10.62
N MET A 39 6.74 -1.56 11.00
CA MET A 39 7.75 -2.04 10.06
C MET A 39 7.19 -3.17 9.19
N THR A 40 6.59 -4.20 9.79
CA THR A 40 5.97 -5.31 9.03
C THR A 40 4.87 -4.82 8.10
N TYR A 41 4.00 -3.91 8.57
CA TYR A 41 2.95 -3.34 7.73
C TYR A 41 3.50 -2.60 6.51
N ARG A 42 4.59 -1.85 6.67
CA ARG A 42 5.25 -1.14 5.57
C ARG A 42 5.87 -2.10 4.57
N ASP A 43 6.55 -3.12 5.04
CA ASP A 43 7.20 -4.12 4.19
C ASP A 43 6.15 -4.87 3.35
N GLU A 44 5.05 -5.30 3.98
CA GLU A 44 3.92 -5.93 3.28
C GLU A 44 3.28 -5.01 2.22
N ALA A 45 3.14 -3.72 2.53
CA ALA A 45 2.61 -2.74 1.59
C ALA A 45 3.55 -2.50 0.41
N TYR A 46 4.87 -2.51 0.65
CA TYR A 46 5.88 -2.38 -0.40
C TYR A 46 5.90 -3.61 -1.31
N LEU A 47 5.86 -4.81 -0.72
CA LEU A 47 5.77 -6.05 -1.47
C LEU A 47 4.51 -6.05 -2.36
N ALA A 48 3.33 -5.76 -1.81
CA ALA A 48 2.09 -5.71 -2.60
C ALA A 48 2.17 -4.72 -3.78
N ALA A 49 2.78 -3.55 -3.58
CA ALA A 49 2.99 -2.57 -4.65
C ALA A 49 3.98 -3.06 -5.71
N SER A 50 5.08 -3.69 -5.31
CA SER A 50 6.07 -4.28 -6.21
C SER A 50 5.46 -5.39 -7.08
N LEU A 51 4.73 -6.32 -6.47
CA LEU A 51 4.06 -7.41 -7.18
C LEU A 51 3.03 -6.87 -8.17
N ALA A 52 2.21 -5.89 -7.76
CA ALA A 52 1.27 -5.22 -8.66
C ALA A 52 1.98 -4.50 -9.83
N GLY A 53 3.13 -3.88 -9.58
CA GLY A 53 3.97 -3.26 -10.62
C GLY A 53 4.47 -4.27 -11.64
N GLY A 54 4.99 -5.42 -11.17
CA GLY A 54 5.44 -6.51 -12.03
C GLY A 54 4.32 -7.07 -12.90
N ILE A 55 3.13 -7.27 -12.33
CA ILE A 55 1.95 -7.74 -13.07
C ILE A 55 1.58 -6.77 -14.21
N ARG A 56 1.58 -5.45 -13.95
CA ARG A 56 1.31 -4.45 -15.00
C ARG A 56 2.32 -4.49 -16.11
N ALA A 57 3.59 -4.56 -15.75
CA ALA A 57 4.67 -4.60 -16.73
C ALA A 57 4.56 -5.85 -17.62
N ALA A 58 4.29 -7.01 -17.02
CA ALA A 58 4.10 -8.26 -17.74
C ALA A 58 2.88 -8.22 -18.67
N LEU A 59 1.75 -7.66 -18.23
CA LEU A 59 0.56 -7.50 -19.08
C LEU A 59 0.76 -6.48 -20.20
N ALA A 60 1.52 -5.41 -19.94
CA ALA A 60 1.90 -4.46 -20.98
C ALA A 60 2.84 -5.10 -22.02
N ALA A 61 3.78 -5.93 -21.58
CA ALA A 61 4.63 -6.71 -22.48
C ALA A 61 3.80 -7.71 -23.30
N ALA A 62 2.87 -8.42 -22.65
CA ALA A 62 1.95 -9.33 -23.32
C ALA A 62 1.16 -8.65 -24.44
N ALA A 63 0.64 -7.45 -24.18
CA ALA A 63 -0.06 -6.67 -25.20
C ALA A 63 0.87 -6.23 -26.34
N ALA A 64 2.10 -5.83 -26.04
CA ALA A 64 3.07 -5.40 -27.06
C ALA A 64 3.54 -6.54 -27.98
N ASP A 65 3.55 -7.78 -27.49
CA ASP A 65 3.91 -8.96 -28.29
C ASP A 65 2.76 -9.44 -29.20
N ASN A 66 1.53 -9.00 -28.93
CA ASN A 66 0.36 -9.35 -29.74
C ASN A 66 0.21 -8.39 -30.93
N PRO A 67 -0.03 -8.88 -32.16
CA PRO A 67 -0.14 -8.02 -33.35
C PRO A 67 -1.33 -7.04 -33.30
N GLU A 68 -2.32 -7.30 -32.46
CA GLU A 68 -3.50 -6.46 -32.25
C GLU A 68 -3.33 -5.48 -31.07
N ASN A 69 -2.15 -5.44 -30.44
CA ASN A 69 -1.90 -4.72 -29.18
C ASN A 69 -2.91 -5.06 -28.06
N ALA A 70 -3.43 -6.29 -28.10
CA ALA A 70 -4.48 -6.77 -27.22
C ALA A 70 -3.91 -7.42 -25.96
N TYR A 71 -4.49 -7.14 -24.80
CA TYR A 71 -4.19 -7.87 -23.57
C TYR A 71 -4.67 -9.33 -23.65
N PRO A 72 -4.04 -10.26 -22.91
CA PRO A 72 -4.46 -11.67 -22.87
C PRO A 72 -5.93 -11.86 -22.48
N THR A 73 -6.54 -12.95 -22.92
CA THR A 73 -7.91 -13.31 -22.52
C THR A 73 -7.95 -13.93 -21.12
N ASP A 74 -9.14 -14.00 -20.53
CA ASP A 74 -9.36 -14.60 -19.19
C ASP A 74 -8.90 -16.06 -19.10
N ALA A 75 -8.96 -16.79 -20.22
CA ALA A 75 -8.51 -18.17 -20.29
C ALA A 75 -6.97 -18.31 -20.28
N ALA A 76 -6.24 -17.26 -20.69
CA ALA A 76 -4.79 -17.29 -20.77
C ALA A 76 -4.13 -16.99 -19.42
N ILE A 77 -4.80 -16.24 -18.54
CA ILE A 77 -4.29 -15.83 -17.23
C ILE A 77 -5.25 -16.31 -16.15
N THR A 78 -4.92 -17.44 -15.54
CA THR A 78 -5.72 -18.03 -14.44
C THR A 78 -5.01 -17.91 -13.10
N LYS A 79 -3.68 -17.80 -13.12
CA LYS A 79 -2.82 -17.71 -11.95
C LYS A 79 -1.66 -16.73 -12.18
N PRO A 80 -1.03 -16.21 -11.11
CA PRO A 80 0.07 -15.27 -11.22
C PRO A 80 1.24 -15.79 -12.07
N SER A 81 1.58 -17.08 -11.95
CA SER A 81 2.71 -17.67 -12.70
C SER A 81 2.51 -17.73 -14.20
N ASP A 82 1.28 -17.61 -14.72
CA ASP A 82 1.02 -17.55 -16.17
C ASP A 82 1.67 -16.31 -16.79
N LEU A 83 1.82 -15.23 -16.02
CA LEU A 83 2.49 -13.99 -16.45
C LEU A 83 4.00 -14.13 -16.59
N ASN A 84 4.60 -15.23 -16.11
CA ASN A 84 6.04 -15.46 -16.26
C ASN A 84 6.45 -15.66 -17.72
N GLN A 85 5.52 -16.07 -18.58
CA GLN A 85 5.75 -16.12 -20.02
C GLN A 85 6.00 -14.73 -20.63
N TYR A 86 5.51 -13.67 -19.97
CA TYR A 86 5.67 -12.27 -20.38
C TYR A 86 6.75 -11.55 -19.54
N GLY A 87 7.71 -12.29 -18.99
CA GLY A 87 8.86 -11.73 -18.27
C GLY A 87 8.62 -11.40 -16.80
N ALA A 88 7.47 -11.80 -16.23
CA ALA A 88 7.28 -11.74 -14.78
C ALA A 88 8.11 -12.82 -14.05
N ASN A 89 8.32 -12.64 -12.75
CA ASN A 89 8.81 -13.69 -11.85
C ASN A 89 7.89 -13.80 -10.65
N LEU A 90 6.69 -14.34 -10.90
CA LEU A 90 5.62 -14.50 -9.93
C LEU A 90 5.51 -15.95 -9.50
N GLN A 91 5.49 -16.16 -8.19
CA GLN A 91 5.21 -17.44 -7.57
C GLN A 91 3.77 -17.44 -7.08
N ASP A 92 3.02 -18.50 -7.39
CA ASP A 92 1.60 -18.59 -7.01
C ASP A 92 1.41 -18.52 -5.49
N GLN A 93 2.37 -19.05 -4.73
CA GLN A 93 2.40 -19.06 -3.26
C GLN A 93 2.69 -17.69 -2.63
N ALA A 94 2.86 -16.62 -3.42
CA ALA A 94 3.00 -15.26 -2.92
C ALA A 94 1.66 -14.52 -2.77
N PHE A 95 0.56 -15.13 -3.24
CA PHE A 95 -0.78 -14.55 -3.24
C PHE A 95 -1.78 -15.45 -2.51
N GLN A 96 -2.67 -14.82 -1.74
CA GLN A 96 -3.84 -15.48 -1.16
C GLN A 96 -4.97 -15.61 -2.19
N ASN A 97 -5.11 -14.58 -3.04
CA ASN A 97 -6.07 -14.58 -4.13
C ASN A 97 -5.52 -13.78 -5.31
N PHE A 98 -5.83 -14.24 -6.52
CA PHE A 98 -5.48 -13.57 -7.76
C PHE A 98 -6.64 -13.78 -8.75
N THR A 99 -7.11 -12.70 -9.36
CA THR A 99 -8.19 -12.77 -10.33
C THR A 99 -7.90 -11.79 -11.46
N TYR A 100 -7.81 -12.30 -12.68
CA TYR A 100 -7.65 -11.51 -13.90
C TYR A 100 -8.98 -11.46 -14.64
N LYS A 101 -9.30 -10.30 -15.22
CA LYS A 101 -10.44 -10.09 -16.10
C LYS A 101 -10.10 -9.10 -17.21
N GLN A 102 -10.20 -9.52 -18.45
CA GLN A 102 -10.23 -8.69 -19.64
C GLN A 102 -11.59 -7.98 -19.70
N LEU A 103 -11.58 -6.66 -19.77
CA LEU A 103 -12.79 -5.84 -19.68
C LEU A 103 -13.42 -5.54 -21.03
N ASP A 104 -12.58 -5.33 -22.04
CA ASP A 104 -12.93 -5.02 -23.41
C ASP A 104 -12.05 -5.89 -24.32
N GLU A 105 -12.54 -6.31 -25.49
CA GLU A 105 -11.93 -7.22 -26.49
C GLU A 105 -10.41 -7.00 -26.75
N GLY A 106 -9.55 -7.25 -25.77
CA GLY A 106 -8.13 -6.90 -25.80
C GLY A 106 -7.76 -5.49 -25.33
N GLY A 107 -8.70 -4.55 -25.20
CA GLY A 107 -8.38 -3.12 -24.98
C GLY A 107 -8.10 -2.72 -23.53
N SER A 108 -8.58 -3.48 -22.55
CA SER A 108 -8.41 -3.17 -21.12
C SER A 108 -8.49 -4.43 -20.26
N TYR A 109 -7.88 -4.37 -19.08
CA TYR A 109 -7.87 -5.46 -18.12
C TYR A 109 -8.01 -4.96 -16.68
N GLN A 110 -8.33 -5.89 -15.80
CA GLN A 110 -8.46 -5.69 -14.38
C GLN A 110 -7.88 -6.90 -13.64
N VAL A 111 -6.95 -6.65 -12.71
CA VAL A 111 -6.44 -7.72 -11.83
C VAL A 111 -6.69 -7.35 -10.37
N ASP A 112 -7.41 -8.20 -9.65
CA ASP A 112 -7.52 -8.13 -8.19
C ASP A 112 -6.52 -9.11 -7.58
N ILE A 113 -5.63 -8.61 -6.73
CA ILE A 113 -4.65 -9.42 -6.01
C ILE A 113 -4.78 -9.19 -4.52
N VAL A 114 -4.62 -10.27 -3.76
CA VAL A 114 -4.57 -10.25 -2.29
C VAL A 114 -3.28 -10.96 -1.86
N THR A 115 -2.41 -10.26 -1.14
CA THR A 115 -1.17 -10.84 -0.60
C THR A 115 -1.42 -11.54 0.73
N PHE A 116 -0.46 -12.35 1.20
CA PHE A 116 -0.54 -13.05 2.50
C PHE A 116 -0.72 -12.11 3.70
N GLY A 117 -0.25 -10.86 3.62
CA GLY A 117 -0.51 -9.81 4.62
C GLY A 117 -1.90 -9.16 4.54
N GLY A 118 -2.83 -9.77 3.79
CA GLY A 118 -4.20 -9.28 3.57
C GLY A 118 -4.28 -7.98 2.77
N LYS A 119 -3.16 -7.54 2.15
CA LYS A 119 -3.13 -6.30 1.37
C LYS A 119 -3.72 -6.57 0.01
N ARG A 120 -4.68 -5.73 -0.37
CA ARG A 120 -5.37 -5.81 -1.66
C ARG A 120 -4.85 -4.75 -2.61
N ALA A 121 -4.65 -5.12 -3.86
CA ALA A 121 -4.34 -4.17 -4.91
C ALA A 121 -5.17 -4.48 -6.16
N CYS A 122 -5.64 -3.41 -6.77
CA CYS A 122 -6.28 -3.44 -8.06
C CYS A 122 -5.29 -2.94 -9.11
N VAL A 123 -5.18 -3.70 -10.17
CA VAL A 123 -4.22 -3.47 -11.24
C VAL A 123 -4.99 -3.21 -12.53
N LYS A 124 -4.75 -2.06 -13.15
CA LYS A 124 -5.37 -1.63 -14.41
C LYS A 124 -4.31 -1.04 -15.35
N PRO A 125 -4.60 -0.93 -16.66
CA PRO A 125 -3.75 -0.19 -17.60
C PRO A 125 -3.41 1.21 -17.08
N GLU A 126 -4.40 1.94 -16.56
CA GLU A 126 -4.22 3.32 -16.08
C GLU A 126 -3.36 3.43 -14.80
N GLY A 127 -3.23 2.36 -14.01
CA GLY A 127 -2.51 2.42 -12.75
C GLY A 127 -2.79 1.30 -11.76
N ILE A 128 -2.18 1.40 -10.58
CA ILE A 128 -2.40 0.50 -9.44
C ILE A 128 -3.17 1.28 -8.37
N ARG A 129 -4.24 0.69 -7.84
CA ARG A 129 -5.02 1.27 -6.73
C ARG A 129 -5.00 0.32 -5.52
N LYS A 130 -4.90 0.87 -4.31
CA LYS A 130 -4.98 0.08 -3.06
C LYS A 130 -6.44 -0.16 -2.66
N ALA A 131 -7.15 -0.93 -3.47
CA ALA A 131 -8.54 -1.32 -3.23
C ALA A 131 -8.89 -2.55 -4.06
N VAL A 132 -10.07 -3.11 -3.81
CA VAL A 132 -10.70 -4.10 -4.69
C VAL A 132 -11.05 -3.43 -5.99
N CYS A 133 -10.87 -4.14 -7.09
CA CYS A 133 -11.40 -3.67 -8.34
C CYS A 133 -12.93 -3.83 -8.34
N GLN A 134 -13.66 -2.71 -8.37
CA GLN A 134 -15.12 -2.71 -8.54
C GLN A 134 -15.51 -3.04 -9.99
#